data_AF-A0A654E0S5-F1
#
_entry.id   AF-A0A654E0S5-F1
#
_cell.length_a   1.000
_cell.length_b   1.000
_cell.length_c   1.000
_cell.angle_alpha   90.00
_cell.angle_beta   90.00
_cell.angle_gamma   90.00
#
_symmetry.space_group_name_H-M   'P 1'
#
loop_
_entity.id
_entity.type
_entity.pdbx_description
1 polymer ?
#
loop_
_entity_poly.entity_id
_entity_poly.type
_entity_poly.pdbx_seq_one_letter_code
_entity_poly.pdbx_strand_id
1 'polypeptide(L)' 'MKNSELRGLSLDELKNKLVAEKDNYGKLKFAHSITPIENPMKIRESRKLVARIQTEITAKEISK' A
#
# COMPACT_ATOMS: atom_id res chain seq x y z
N MET A 1 4.25 -7.39 4.97
CA MET A 1 5.48 -6.58 4.78
C MET A 1 5.95 -6.02 6.11
N LYS A 2 7.22 -6.24 6.44
CA LYS A 2 7.91 -5.59 7.57
C LYS A 2 8.44 -4.25 7.08
N ASN A 3 8.40 -3.20 7.92
CA ASN A 3 8.85 -1.85 7.56
C ASN A 3 10.32 -1.82 7.10
N SER A 4 11.12 -2.83 7.48
CA SER A 4 12.51 -3.00 7.03
C SER A 4 12.66 -3.08 5.50
N GLU A 5 11.70 -3.69 4.80
CA GLU A 5 11.72 -3.82 3.33
C GLU A 5 11.40 -2.48 2.64
N LEU A 6 10.69 -1.58 3.32
CA LEU A 6 10.31 -0.27 2.78
C LEU A 6 11.43 0.77 2.90
N ARG A 7 12.27 0.66 3.95
CA ARG A 7 13.39 1.59 4.16
C ARG A 7 14.47 1.49 3.09
N GLY A 8 14.70 0.30 2.53
CA GLY A 8 15.72 0.04 1.52
C GLY A 8 15.38 0.52 0.11
N LEU A 9 14.13 0.91 -0.17
CA LEU A 9 13.68 1.34 -1.50
C LEU A 9 13.94 2.84 -1.73
N SER A 10 14.22 3.23 -2.97
CA SER A 10 14.34 4.65 -3.33
C SER A 10 12.98 5.37 -3.27
N LEU A 11 12.98 6.71 -3.19
CA LEU A 11 11.75 7.53 -3.21
C LEU A 11 10.90 7.24 -4.44
N ASP A 12 11.52 7.07 -5.61
CA ASP A 12 10.82 6.80 -6.87
C ASP A 12 10.22 5.38 -6.90
N GLU A 13 10.95 4.40 -6.34
CA GLU A 13 10.45 3.03 -6.21
C GLU A 13 9.28 2.93 -5.24
N LEU A 14 9.32 3.70 -4.14
CA LEU A 14 8.20 3.80 -3.19
C LEU A 14 6.97 4.43 -3.84
N LYS A 15 7.14 5.47 -4.67
CA LYS A 15 6.04 6.08 -5.42
C LYS A 15 5.43 5.11 -6.44
N ASN A 16 6.27 4.38 -7.19
CA ASN A 16 5.80 3.37 -8.15
C ASN A 16 5.04 2.23 -7.45
N LYS A 17 5.54 1.73 -6.32
CA LYS A 17 4.83 0.73 -5.50
C LYS A 17 3.52 1.27 -4.93
N LEU A 18 3.49 2.53 -4.51
CA LEU A 18 2.27 3.15 -3.98
C LEU A 18 1.15 3.14 -5.03
N VAL A 19 1.46 3.46 -6.29
CA VAL A 19 0.48 3.44 -7.39
C VAL A 19 -0.05 2.02 -7.60
N ALA A 20 0.84 1.04 -7.73
CA ALA A 20 0.45 -0.36 -7.93
C ALA A 20 -0.43 -0.91 -6.78
N GLU A 21 -0.07 -0.61 -5.52
CA GLU A 21 -0.84 -1.06 -4.36
C GLU A 21 -2.17 -0.33 -4.19
N LYS A 22 -2.26 0.96 -4.59
CA LYS A 22 -3.54 1.68 -4.63
C LYS A 22 -4.50 1.08 -5.65
N ASP A 23 -4.01 0.74 -6.83
CA ASP A 23 -4.82 0.09 -7.87
C ASP A 23 -5.30 -1.28 -7.41
N ASN A 24 -4.42 -2.07 -6.76
CA ASN A 24 -4.77 -3.36 -6.20
C ASN A 24 -5.85 -3.23 -5.11
N TYR A 25 -5.69 -2.27 -4.18
CA TYR A 25 -6.69 -1.96 -3.17
C TYR A 25 -8.05 -1.56 -3.78
N GLY A 26 -8.02 -0.73 -4.84
CA GLY A 26 -9.21 -0.30 -5.57
C GLY A 26 -9.94 -1.48 -6.20
N LYS A 27 -9.22 -2.37 -6.89
CA LYS A 27 -9.76 -3.60 -7.48
C LYS A 27 -10.36 -4.53 -6.41
N LEU A 28 -9.68 -4.72 -5.29
CA LEU A 28 -10.19 -5.52 -4.17
C LEU A 28 -11.46 -4.93 -3.57
N LYS A 29 -11.52 -3.61 -3.38
CA LYS A 29 -12.72 -2.94 -2.87
C LYS A 29 -13.89 -3.06 -3.84
N PHE A 30 -13.63 -2.88 -5.14
CA PHE A 30 -14.63 -3.00 -6.19
C PHE A 30 -15.15 -4.44 -6.33
N ALA A 31 -14.25 -5.42 -6.34
CA ALA A 31 -14.62 -6.83 -6.31
C ALA A 31 -15.50 -7.15 -5.09
N HIS A 32 -15.16 -6.64 -3.91
CA HIS A 32 -15.95 -6.87 -2.69
C HIS A 32 -17.35 -6.29 -2.73
N SER A 33 -17.52 -5.14 -3.40
CA SER A 33 -18.84 -4.52 -3.56
C SER A 33 -19.74 -5.28 -4.52
N ILE A 34 -19.17 -6.04 -5.47
CA ILE A 34 -19.95 -6.84 -6.43
C ILE A 34 -20.22 -8.22 -5.87
N THR A 35 -19.19 -8.87 -5.32
CA THR A 35 -19.29 -10.20 -4.72
C THR A 35 -18.61 -10.21 -3.35
N PRO A 36 -19.20 -10.85 -2.32
CA PRO A 36 -18.53 -11.06 -1.06
C PRO A 36 -17.21 -11.80 -1.30
N ILE A 37 -16.09 -11.19 -0.92
CA ILE A 37 -14.77 -11.82 -1.05
C ILE A 37 -14.61 -12.81 0.09
N GLU A 38 -14.03 -13.97 -0.20
CA GLU A 38 -13.75 -15.04 0.78
C GLU A 38 -13.02 -14.55 2.04
N ASN A 39 -12.13 -13.55 1.89
CA ASN A 39 -11.40 -12.98 3.01
C ASN A 39 -11.33 -11.44 2.97
N PRO A 40 -12.26 -10.75 3.67
CA PRO A 40 -12.26 -9.30 3.82
C PRO A 40 -11.01 -8.74 4.54
N MET A 41 -10.26 -9.57 5.29
CA MET A 41 -9.04 -9.10 5.95
C MET A 41 -7.95 -8.67 4.96
N LYS A 42 -7.93 -9.22 3.73
CA LYS A 42 -6.99 -8.81 2.67
C LYS A 42 -7.15 -7.33 2.31
N ILE A 43 -8.37 -6.80 2.32
CA ILE A 43 -8.65 -5.37 2.10
C ILE A 43 -8.02 -4.54 3.22
N ARG A 44 -8.13 -5.00 4.47
CA ARG A 44 -7.54 -4.34 5.63
C ARG A 44 -6.02 -4.33 5.57
N GLU A 45 -5.41 -5.43 5.14
CA GLU A 45 -3.97 -5.58 4.98
C GLU A 45 -3.44 -4.68 3.87
N SER A 46 -4.07 -4.70 2.70
CA SER A 46 -3.72 -3.82 1.57
C SER A 46 -3.84 -2.33 1.96
N ARG A 47 -4.91 -1.94 2.67
CA ARG A 47 -5.05 -0.57 3.22
C ARG A 47 -3.90 -0.19 4.15
N LYS A 48 -3.53 -1.09 5.07
CA LYS A 48 -2.40 -0.86 5.99
C LYS A 48 -1.07 -0.76 5.23
N LEU A 49 -0.91 -1.51 4.15
CA LEU A 49 0.28 -1.47 3.33
C LEU A 49 0.44 -0.13 2.62
N VAL A 50 -0.61 0.35 1.95
CA VAL A 50 -0.63 1.68 1.32
C VAL A 50 -0.29 2.77 2.32
N ALA A 51 -0.89 2.73 3.53
CA ALA A 51 -0.61 3.69 4.58
C ALA A 51 0.88 3.70 4.99
N ARG A 52 1.50 2.52 5.17
CA ARG A 52 2.93 2.41 5.52
C ARG A 52 3.84 2.97 4.44
N ILE A 53 3.58 2.65 3.17
CA ILE A 53 4.36 3.20 2.05
C ILE A 53 4.27 4.73 2.05
N GLN A 54 3.07 5.28 2.27
CA GLN A 54 2.87 6.72 2.28
C GLN A 54 3.57 7.39 3.48
N THR A 55 3.57 6.76 4.66
CA THR A 55 4.32 7.25 5.83
C THR A 55 5.83 7.27 5.56
N GLU A 56 6.38 6.23 4.93
CA GLU A 56 7.82 6.17 4.60
C GLU A 56 8.21 7.21 3.54
N ILE A 57 7.35 7.47 2.54
CA ILE A 57 7.55 8.57 1.58
C ILE A 57 7.64 9.90 2.33
N THR A 58 6.67 10.21 3.20
CA THR A 58 6.68 11.46 3.98
C THR A 58 7.89 11.56 4.91
N ALA A 59 8.30 10.45 5.53
CA ALA A 59 9.48 10.43 6.40
C ALA A 59 10.75 10.75 5.62
N LYS A 60 10.90 10.21 4.41
CA LYS A 60 12.04 10.51 3.52
C LYS A 60 12.01 11.93 2.96
N GLU A 61 10.83 12.47 2.70
CA GLU A 61 10.65 13.86 2.27
C GLU A 61 10.99 14.86 3.39
N ILE A 62 10.65 14.56 4.64
CA ILE A 62 10.96 15.40 5.81
C ILE A 62 12.45 15.30 6.22
N SER A 63 13.10 14.15 6.00
CA SER A 63 14.53 13.98 6.31
C SER A 63 15.48 14.62 5.29
N LYS A 64 14.93 15.24 4.24
CA LYS A 64 15.67 15.92 3.19
C LYS A 64 15.82 17.40 3.53
#